data_AF-A0A1V5I3R4-F1
#
_entry.id   AF-A0A1V5I3R4-F1
#
_cell.length_a   1.000
_cell.length_b   1.000
_cell.length_c   1.000
_cell.angle_alpha   90.00
_cell.angle_beta   90.00
_cell.angle_gamma   90.00
#
_symmetry.space_group_name_H-M   'P 1'
#
loop_
_entity.id
_entity.type
_entity.pdbx_description
1 polymer ?
#
loop_
_entity_poly.entity_id
_entity_poly.type
_entity_poly.pdbx_seq_one_letter_code
_entity_poly.pdbx_strand_id
1 'polypeptide(L)'
;MIFTSPPFMDTEDYGTQSDSMRQDWIESFVLPFIQACRSRLAPGGRLALHLKDVKGAPTFTAYHMAALGAGFKQIAKHKYGRSWTQSVYVYSTSGN
;
A
#
# COMPACT_ATOMS: atom_id res chain seq x y z
N MET A 1 -1.46 9.18 -13.91
CA MET A 1 -0.75 8.94 -12.62
C MET A 1 -1.77 9.01 -11.50
N ILE A 2 -1.66 8.16 -10.49
CA ILE A 2 -2.45 8.21 -9.26
C ILE A 2 -1.49 8.46 -8.10
N PHE A 3 -1.77 9.47 -7.28
CA PHE A 3 -1.09 9.70 -6.00
C PHE A 3 -2.13 9.67 -4.89
N THR A 4 -1.83 8.97 -3.81
CA THR A 4 -2.77 8.81 -2.69
C THR A 4 -2.04 8.46 -1.39
N SER A 5 -2.67 8.83 -0.28
CA SER A 5 -2.28 8.48 1.09
C SER A 5 -3.44 7.70 1.69
N PRO A 6 -3.60 6.41 1.34
CA PRO A 6 -4.75 5.64 1.78
C PRO A 6 -4.68 5.44 3.31
N PRO A 7 -5.80 5.11 3.97
CA PRO A 7 -5.83 4.97 5.42
C PRO A 7 -4.76 3.99 5.90
N PHE A 8 -4.17 4.33 7.05
CA PHE A 8 -3.25 3.46 7.76
C PHE A 8 -4.05 2.66 8.79
N MET A 9 -3.72 1.38 8.93
CA MET A 9 -4.33 0.59 9.98
C MET A 9 -3.60 0.90 11.29
N ASP A 10 -4.27 1.63 12.17
CA ASP A 10 -3.83 1.90 13.53
C ASP A 10 -4.57 0.94 14.47
N THR A 11 -4.13 -0.31 14.49
CA THR A 11 -4.61 -1.29 15.48
C THR A 11 -3.65 -1.25 16.64
N GLU A 12 -4.13 -0.82 17.81
CA GLU A 12 -3.46 -1.17 19.06
C GLU A 12 -3.47 -2.71 19.17
N ASP A 13 -2.29 -3.29 19.36
CA ASP A 13 -2.06 -4.73 19.24
C ASP A 13 -2.58 -5.43 20.51
N TYR A 14 -3.82 -5.93 20.47
CA TYR A 14 -4.52 -6.53 21.61
C TYR A 14 -4.61 -8.06 21.55
N GLY A 15 -3.90 -8.73 20.63
CA GLY A 15 -3.86 -10.20 20.50
C GLY A 15 -4.51 -10.74 19.21
N THR A 16 -5.10 -11.94 19.24
CA THR A 16 -5.60 -12.67 18.05
C THR A 16 -6.71 -11.97 17.27
N GLN A 17 -7.53 -11.13 17.91
CA GLN A 17 -8.54 -10.31 17.24
C GLN A 17 -7.94 -9.28 16.28
N SER A 18 -6.73 -8.79 16.58
CA SER A 18 -6.01 -7.82 15.74
C SER A 18 -5.64 -8.43 14.38
N ASP A 19 -5.36 -9.74 14.35
CA ASP A 19 -4.98 -10.44 13.11
C ASP A 19 -6.16 -10.65 12.17
N SER A 20 -7.33 -11.03 12.69
CA SER A 20 -8.54 -11.20 11.86
C SER A 20 -9.00 -9.86 11.29
N MET A 21 -9.00 -8.79 12.09
CA MET A 21 -9.33 -7.44 11.61
C MET A 21 -8.35 -6.98 10.52
N ARG A 22 -7.06 -7.31 10.67
CA ARG A 22 -6.05 -6.98 9.66
C ARG A 22 -6.32 -7.72 8.35
N GLN A 23 -6.66 -9.00 8.41
CA GLN A 23 -6.98 -9.77 7.23
C GLN A 23 -8.25 -9.25 6.54
N ASP A 24 -9.31 -8.97 7.30
CA ASP A 24 -10.56 -8.40 6.77
C ASP A 24 -10.31 -7.06 6.09
N TRP A 25 -9.48 -6.19 6.66
CA TRP A 25 -9.12 -4.91 6.05
C TRP A 25 -8.32 -5.09 4.75
N ILE A 26 -7.39 -6.04 4.71
CA ILE A 26 -6.64 -6.35 3.49
C ILE A 26 -7.59 -6.80 2.37
N GLU A 27 -8.52 -7.70 2.68
CA GLU A 27 -9.44 -8.29 1.71
C GLU A 27 -10.55 -7.35 1.26
N SER A 28 -11.17 -6.63 2.21
CA SER A 28 -12.31 -5.75 1.93
C SER A 28 -11.92 -4.38 1.38
N PHE A 29 -10.70 -3.91 1.68
CA PHE A 29 -10.27 -2.57 1.30
C PHE A 29 -8.99 -2.56 0.46
N VAL A 30 -7.87 -3.07 0.98
CA VAL A 30 -6.54 -2.88 0.34
C VAL A 30 -6.50 -3.51 -1.05
N LEU A 31 -6.92 -4.76 -1.19
CA LEU A 31 -6.91 -5.48 -2.47
C LEU A 31 -7.85 -4.82 -3.51
N PRO A 32 -9.15 -4.59 -3.24
CA PRO A 32 -10.04 -3.91 -4.18
C PRO A 32 -9.55 -2.51 -4.55
N PHE A 33 -9.01 -1.75 -3.60
CA PHE A 33 -8.49 -0.41 -3.83
C PHE A 33 -7.34 -0.41 -4.84
N ILE A 34 -6.36 -1.30 -4.64
CA ILE A 34 -5.20 -1.41 -5.53
C ILE A 34 -5.61 -1.91 -6.93
N GLN A 35 -6.53 -2.88 -7.02
CA GLN A 35 -7.08 -3.35 -8.29
C GLN A 35 -7.82 -2.23 -9.04
N ALA A 36 -8.62 -1.44 -8.32
CA ALA A 36 -9.34 -0.30 -8.88
C ALA A 36 -8.40 0.84 -9.33
N CYS A 37 -7.23 0.99 -8.70
CA CYS A 37 -6.18 1.88 -9.20
C CYS A 37 -5.54 1.31 -10.48
N ARG A 38 -5.26 0.00 -10.51
CA ARG A 38 -4.64 -0.68 -11.65
C ARG A 38 -5.48 -0.59 -12.92
N SER A 39 -6.79 -0.78 -12.82
CA SER A 39 -7.71 -0.76 -13.98
C SER A 39 -7.85 0.60 -14.64
N ARG A 40 -7.56 1.69 -13.91
CA ARG A 40 -7.64 3.07 -14.40
C ARG A 40 -6.31 3.62 -14.94
N LEU A 41 -5.21 2.89 -14.75
CA LEU A 41 -3.90 3.32 -15.23
C LEU A 41 -3.62 2.73 -16.62
N ALA A 42 -3.30 3.61 -17.56
CA ALA A 42 -2.74 3.24 -18.86
C ALA A 42 -1.39 2.49 -18.68
N PRO A 43 -0.92 1.76 -19.71
CA PRO A 43 0.43 1.20 -19.72
C PRO A 43 1.50 2.25 -19.39
N GLY A 44 2.50 1.88 -18.59
CA GLY A 44 3.49 2.81 -18.04
C GLY A 44 2.94 3.79 -16.98
N GLY A 45 1.67 3.67 -16.60
CA GLY A 45 1.03 4.47 -15.56
C GLY A 45 1.64 4.22 -14.19
N ARG A 46 1.72 5.29 -13.39
CA ARG A 46 2.32 5.26 -12.06
C ARG A 46 1.28 5.39 -10.96
N LEU A 47 1.46 4.60 -9.90
CA LEU A 47 0.77 4.67 -8.63
C LEU A 47 1.79 5.06 -7.56
N ALA A 48 1.58 6.18 -6.87
CA ALA A 48 2.41 6.63 -5.77
C ALA A 48 1.60 6.59 -4.47
N LEU A 49 2.04 5.75 -3.53
CA LEU A 49 1.39 5.51 -2.24
C LEU A 49 2.23 6.15 -1.13
N HIS A 50 1.68 7.15 -0.46
CA HIS A 50 2.23 7.59 0.82
C HIS A 50 1.77 6.62 1.92
N LEU A 51 2.72 5.92 2.52
CA LEU A 51 2.48 4.92 3.56
C LEU A 51 3.29 5.24 4.81
N LYS A 52 2.70 4.93 5.96
CA LYS A 52 3.34 4.98 7.28
C LYS A 52 3.35 3.58 7.89
N ASP A 53 4.53 3.05 8.19
CA ASP A 53 4.67 1.84 9.00
C ASP A 53 4.58 2.19 10.48
N VAL A 54 3.50 1.77 11.13
CA VAL A 54 3.34 1.88 12.57
C VAL A 54 3.86 0.58 13.20
N LYS A 55 4.57 0.69 14.33
CA LYS A 55 5.08 -0.47 15.07
C LYS A 55 3.89 -1.35 15.49
N GLY A 56 3.86 -2.61 15.05
CA GLY A 56 2.76 -3.58 15.33
C GLY A 56 1.72 -3.73 14.21
N ALA A 57 1.66 -2.80 13.24
CA ALA A 57 0.71 -2.84 12.13
C ALA A 57 1.40 -2.42 10.82
N PRO A 58 2.08 -3.35 10.11
CA PRO A 58 2.86 -3.02 8.92
C PRO A 58 1.93 -2.72 7.75
N THR A 59 1.47 -1.48 7.69
CA THR A 59 0.62 -0.95 6.62
C THR A 59 1.32 -1.07 5.26
N PHE A 60 2.64 -0.86 5.20
CA PHE A 60 3.42 -1.06 3.97
C PHE A 60 3.25 -2.45 3.38
N THR A 61 3.40 -3.50 4.19
CA THR A 61 3.42 -4.88 3.70
C THR A 61 2.14 -5.24 2.95
N ALA A 62 0.99 -4.86 3.50
CA ALA A 62 -0.31 -5.09 2.87
C ALA A 62 -0.42 -4.45 1.48
N TYR A 63 -0.18 -3.13 1.39
CA TYR A 63 -0.23 -2.42 0.10
C TYR A 63 0.85 -2.88 -0.88
N HIS A 64 2.04 -3.23 -0.39
CA HIS A 64 3.12 -3.71 -1.23
C HIS A 64 2.76 -5.04 -1.89
N MET A 65 2.32 -6.02 -1.10
CA MET A 65 1.90 -7.33 -1.62
C MET A 65 0.70 -7.21 -2.56
N ALA A 66 -0.27 -6.36 -2.22
CA ALA A 66 -1.40 -6.05 -3.09
C ALA A 66 -0.97 -5.43 -4.43
N ALA A 67 -0.02 -4.48 -4.41
CA ALA A 67 0.49 -3.85 -5.63
C ALA A 67 1.24 -4.85 -6.51
N LEU A 68 2.10 -5.69 -5.93
CA LEU A 68 2.78 -6.76 -6.68
C LEU A 68 1.77 -7.75 -7.28
N GLY A 69 0.77 -8.18 -6.51
CA GLY A 69 -0.30 -9.07 -6.98
C GLY A 69 -1.15 -8.48 -8.11
N ALA A 70 -1.30 -7.15 -8.14
CA ALA A 70 -1.96 -6.43 -9.23
C ALA A 70 -1.06 -6.16 -10.47
N GLY A 71 0.15 -6.72 -10.49
CA GLY A 71 1.08 -6.60 -11.62
C GLY A 71 1.82 -5.26 -11.69
N PHE A 72 1.88 -4.51 -10.59
CA PHE A 72 2.78 -3.37 -10.50
C PHE A 72 4.22 -3.81 -10.16
N LYS A 73 5.18 -2.96 -10.52
CA LYS A 73 6.58 -3.05 -10.06
C LYS A 73 6.94 -1.81 -9.26
N GLN A 74 7.52 -1.98 -8.09
CA GLN A 74 8.07 -0.83 -7.34
C GLN A 74 9.29 -0.30 -8.08
N ILE A 75 9.31 1.01 -8.36
CA ILE A 75 10.39 1.67 -9.12
C ILE A 75 11.10 2.75 -8.32
N ALA A 76 10.49 3.26 -7.24
CA ALA A 76 11.13 4.22 -6.36
C ALA A 76 10.56 4.16 -4.94
N LYS A 77 11.35 4.62 -3.98
CA LYS A 77 10.96 4.91 -2.60
C LYS A 77 11.54 6.27 -2.21
N HIS A 78 10.66 7.20 -1.87
CA HIS A 78 11.05 8.52 -1.38
C HIS A 78 10.74 8.59 0.12
N LYS A 79 11.80 8.54 0.94
CA LYS A 79 11.71 8.80 2.38
C LYS A 79 11.64 10.31 2.59
N TYR A 80 10.80 10.75 3.53
CA TYR A 80 10.75 12.15 3.94
C TYR A 80 10.35 12.25 5.42
N GLY A 81 10.81 13.31 6.08
CA GLY A 81 10.65 13.49 7.52
C GLY A 81 11.79 12.87 8.35
N ARG A 82 11.77 13.15 9.66
CA ARG A 82 12.78 12.66 10.63
C ARG A 82 12.49 11.24 11.15
N SER A 83 11.27 10.73 10.94
CA SER A 83 10.87 9.38 11.38
C SER A 83 11.06 8.35 10.26
N TRP A 84 11.69 7.22 10.58
CA TRP A 84 11.96 6.11 9.66
C TRP A 84 10.72 5.43 9.06
N THR A 85 9.53 5.80 9.53
CA THR A 85 8.27 5.10 9.30
C THR A 85 7.45 5.62 8.12
N GLN A 86 7.72 6.82 7.60
CA GLN A 86 6.93 7.42 6.51
C GLN A 86 7.70 7.43 5.19
N SER A 87 7.03 7.04 4.10
CA SER A 87 7.63 7.05 2.76
C SER A 87 6.56 7.11 1.67
N VAL A 88 6.90 7.72 0.53
CA VAL A 88 6.17 7.50 -0.73
C VAL A 88 6.79 6.33 -1.47
N TYR A 89 6.00 5.31 -1.76
CA TYR A 89 6.37 4.18 -2.60
C TYR A 89 5.77 4.37 -3.98
N VAL A 90 6.61 4.32 -5.01
CA VAL A 90 6.17 4.51 -6.40
C VAL A 90 6.20 3.19 -7.13
N TYR A 91 5.08 2.87 -7.74
CA TYR A 91 4.81 1.67 -8.50
C TYR A 91 4.48 2.04 -9.94
N SER A 92 4.96 1.24 -10.90
CA SER A 92 4.64 1.37 -12.31
C SER A 92 3.91 0.13 -12.79
N THR A 93 2.88 0.31 -13.61
CA THR A 93 2.39 -0.78 -14.45
C THR A 93 3.48 -1.13 -15.45
N SER A 94 3.76 -2.41 -15.69
CA SER A 94 4.67 -2.82 -16.77
C SER A 94 4.20 -2.20 -18.09
N GLY A 95 5.04 -1.36 -18.70
CA GLY A 95 4.89 -0.94 -20.09
C GLY A 95 5.74 -1.86 -20.95
N ASN A 96 5.20 -2.30 -22.09
CA ASN A 96 6.06 -2.73 -23.20
C ASN A 96 6.92 -1.55 -23.67
#